data_AF-A0A518REN5-F1
#
_entry.id   AF-A0A518REN5-F1
#
_cell.length_a   1.000
_cell.length_b   1.000
_cell.length_c   1.000
_cell.angle_alpha   90.00
_cell.angle_beta   90.00
_cell.angle_gamma   90.00
#
_symmetry.space_group_name_H-M   'P 1'
#
loop_
_entity.id
_entity.type
_entity.pdbx_description
1 polymer ?
#
loop_
_entity_poly.entity_id
_entity_poly.type
_entity_poly.pdbx_seq_one_letter_code
_entity_poly.pdbx_strand_id
1 'polypeptide(L)'
;MPSYKEPSFQERTALAAKAREKALAKLKAKPPIDPAVAQARREAAEAKEKAQAEARAAKAEAIAKAKAEKAALAEAARVKREAEEAAAAEAAALKAARLAPPSAAEMKAARDARYAARKARK
;
A
#
# COMPACT_ATOMS: atom_id res chain seq x y z
N MET A 1 44.65 -39.40 -26.83
CA MET A 1 44.16 -38.81 -25.56
C MET A 1 43.03 -39.68 -25.04
N PRO A 2 43.03 -40.11 -23.77
CA PRO A 2 41.91 -40.87 -23.21
C PRO A 2 40.64 -40.03 -23.27
N SER A 3 39.56 -40.60 -23.80
CA SER A 3 38.25 -39.94 -23.89
C SER A 3 37.66 -39.78 -22.49
N TYR A 4 37.17 -38.58 -22.19
CA TYR A 4 36.48 -38.29 -20.94
C TYR A 4 35.20 -39.13 -20.85
N LYS A 5 35.01 -39.83 -19.72
CA LYS A 5 33.82 -40.63 -19.43
C LYS A 5 33.01 -39.88 -18.37
N GLU A 6 31.74 -39.61 -18.67
CA GLU A 6 30.85 -38.98 -17.71
C GLU A 6 30.56 -39.94 -16.54
N PRO A 7 30.67 -39.48 -15.28
CA PRO A 7 30.40 -40.32 -14.14
C PRO A 7 28.92 -40.69 -14.06
N SER A 8 28.64 -41.96 -13.75
CA SER A 8 27.28 -42.44 -13.55
C SER A 8 26.60 -41.74 -12.36
N PHE A 9 25.27 -41.84 -12.24
CA PHE A 9 24.55 -41.30 -11.08
C PHE A 9 25.07 -41.86 -9.75
N GLN A 10 25.33 -43.18 -9.71
CA GLN A 10 25.90 -43.84 -8.53
C GLN A 10 27.29 -43.29 -8.18
N GLU A 11 28.14 -43.09 -9.19
CA GLU A 11 29.46 -42.46 -8.97
C GLU A 11 29.36 -41.02 -8.47
N ARG A 12 28.41 -40.23 -9.00
CA ARG A 12 28.18 -38.85 -8.52
C ARG A 12 27.71 -38.81 -7.07
N THR A 13 26.79 -39.70 -6.67
CA THR A 13 26.33 -39.77 -5.27
C THR A 13 27.45 -40.22 -4.32
N ALA A 14 28.25 -41.22 -4.72
CA ALA A 14 29.40 -41.67 -3.95
C ALA A 14 30.47 -40.57 -3.80
N LEU A 15 30.72 -39.78 -4.84
CA LEU A 15 31.61 -38.62 -4.79
C LEU A 15 31.09 -37.52 -3.86
N ALA A 16 29.79 -37.24 -3.89
CA ALA A 16 29.16 -36.26 -3.00
C ALA A 16 29.23 -36.69 -1.53
N ALA A 17 29.01 -37.97 -1.23
CA ALA A 17 29.17 -38.52 0.12
C ALA A 17 30.61 -38.36 0.62
N LYS A 18 31.59 -38.77 -0.20
CA LYS A 18 33.03 -38.59 0.10
C LYS A 18 33.40 -37.10 0.29
N ALA A 19 32.81 -36.19 -0.49
CA ALA A 19 33.06 -34.75 -0.34
C ALA A 19 32.50 -34.21 0.98
N ARG A 20 31.29 -34.64 1.38
CA ARG A 20 30.70 -34.28 2.68
C ARG A 20 31.54 -34.81 3.83
N GLU A 21 31.96 -36.07 3.78
CA GLU A 21 32.82 -36.67 4.80
C GLU A 21 34.15 -35.92 4.92
N LYS A 22 34.79 -35.59 3.80
CA LYS A 22 36.01 -34.77 3.77
C LYS A 22 35.78 -33.37 4.34
N ALA A 23 34.65 -32.73 4.04
CA ALA A 23 34.32 -31.41 4.58
C ALA A 23 34.09 -31.47 6.10
N LEU A 24 33.37 -32.48 6.59
CA LEU A 24 33.16 -32.70 8.01
C LEU A 24 34.46 -33.04 8.75
N ALA A 25 35.33 -33.86 8.15
CA ALA A 25 36.65 -34.16 8.69
C ALA A 25 37.50 -32.88 8.81
N LYS A 26 37.51 -32.03 7.77
CA LYS A 26 38.19 -30.73 7.80
C LYS A 26 37.60 -29.77 8.85
N LEU A 27 36.28 -29.78 9.04
CA LEU A 27 35.63 -28.96 10.06
C LEU A 27 35.98 -29.42 11.47
N LYS A 28 35.97 -30.73 11.72
CA LYS A 28 36.37 -31.32 13.01
C LYS A 28 37.85 -31.12 13.32
N ALA A 29 38.70 -31.17 12.29
CA ALA A 29 40.14 -30.93 12.42
C ALA A 29 40.50 -29.44 12.56
N LYS A 30 39.54 -28.52 12.39
CA LYS A 30 39.79 -27.09 12.55
C LYS A 30 40.06 -26.79 14.03
N PRO A 31 41.18 -26.11 14.36
CA PRO A 31 41.46 -25.78 15.74
C PRO A 31 40.38 -24.84 16.31
N PRO A 32 40.13 -24.91 17.63
CA PRO A 32 39.22 -23.98 18.28
C PRO A 32 39.70 -22.54 18.03
N ILE A 33 38.74 -21.64 17.79
CA ILE A 33 39.03 -20.22 17.60
C ILE A 33 39.55 -19.67 18.93
N ASP A 34 40.60 -18.87 18.86
CA ASP A 34 41.15 -18.15 20.01
C ASP A 34 40.03 -17.39 20.75
N PRO A 35 39.87 -17.57 22.08
CA PRO A 35 38.85 -16.89 22.86
C PRO A 35 38.86 -15.36 22.65
N ALA A 36 40.02 -14.73 22.49
CA ALA A 36 40.11 -13.29 22.25
C ALA A 36 39.46 -12.89 20.91
N VAL A 37 39.70 -13.66 19.85
CA VAL A 37 39.11 -13.44 18.53
C VAL A 37 37.61 -13.74 18.54
N ALA A 38 37.18 -14.75 19.30
CA ALA A 38 35.76 -15.07 19.45
C ALA A 38 34.99 -13.95 20.16
N GLN A 39 35.56 -13.35 21.21
CA GLN A 39 34.96 -12.20 21.90
C GLN A 39 34.92 -10.96 21.01
N ALA A 40 36.01 -10.62 20.33
CA ALA A 40 36.03 -9.49 19.39
C ALA A 40 34.97 -9.61 18.28
N ARG A 41 34.70 -10.84 17.81
CA ARG A 41 33.62 -11.09 16.83
C ARG A 41 32.22 -10.91 17.43
N ARG A 42 32.02 -11.31 18.69
CA ARG A 42 30.75 -11.12 19.40
C ARG A 42 30.48 -9.63 19.62
N GLU A 43 31.47 -8.91 20.14
CA GLU A 43 31.37 -7.46 20.33
C GLU A 43 31.08 -6.71 19.02
N ALA A 44 31.77 -7.09 17.93
CA ALA A 44 31.51 -6.52 16.61
C ALA A 44 30.11 -6.87 16.06
N ALA A 45 29.59 -8.06 16.38
CA ALA A 45 28.23 -8.46 16.00
C ALA A 45 27.18 -7.67 16.80
N GLU A 46 27.37 -7.55 18.12
CA GLU A 46 26.50 -6.77 19.01
C GLU A 46 26.49 -5.28 18.64
N ALA A 47 27.64 -4.70 18.30
CA ALA A 47 27.71 -3.31 17.84
C ALA A 47 26.95 -3.11 16.52
N LYS A 48 27.08 -4.04 15.57
CA LYS A 48 26.31 -4.02 14.33
C LYS A 48 24.82 -4.20 14.57
N GLU A 49 24.43 -5.08 15.48
CA GLU A 49 23.03 -5.31 15.81
C GLU A 49 22.41 -4.06 16.44
N LYS A 50 23.09 -3.42 17.39
CA LYS A 50 22.66 -2.15 17.99
C LYS A 50 22.49 -1.06 16.92
N ALA A 51 23.49 -0.87 16.06
CA ALA A 51 23.42 0.10 14.97
C ALA A 51 22.27 -0.19 13.98
N GLN A 52 22.02 -1.47 13.67
CA GLN A 52 20.90 -1.86 12.83
C GLN A 52 19.55 -1.67 13.52
N ALA A 53 19.46 -1.91 14.82
CA ALA A 53 18.24 -1.70 15.60
C ALA A 53 17.88 -0.20 15.64
N GLU A 54 18.85 0.66 15.90
CA GLU A 54 18.69 2.12 15.86
C GLU A 54 18.26 2.60 14.46
N ALA A 55 18.93 2.13 13.40
CA ALA A 55 18.57 2.47 12.03
C ALA A 55 17.16 2.00 11.65
N ARG A 56 16.73 0.82 12.14
CA ARG A 56 15.37 0.30 11.93
C ARG A 56 14.34 1.13 12.69
N ALA A 57 14.63 1.54 13.92
CA ALA A 57 13.75 2.40 14.71
C ALA A 57 13.54 3.75 14.02
N ALA A 58 14.63 4.42 13.62
CA ALA A 58 14.55 5.69 12.89
C ALA A 58 13.77 5.58 11.57
N LYS A 59 13.98 4.48 10.82
CA LYS A 59 13.23 4.23 9.58
C LYS A 59 11.75 3.96 9.85
N ALA A 60 11.42 3.24 10.91
CA ALA A 60 10.03 2.97 11.29
C ALA A 60 9.30 4.27 11.64
N GLU A 61 9.94 5.16 12.40
CA GLU A 61 9.39 6.48 12.72
C GLU A 61 9.18 7.35 11.47
N ALA A 62 10.15 7.39 10.56
CA ALA A 62 10.03 8.14 9.32
C ALA A 62 8.87 7.62 8.44
N ILE A 63 8.73 6.29 8.33
CA ILE A 63 7.64 5.67 7.59
C ILE A 63 6.30 5.94 8.26
N ALA A 64 6.23 5.91 9.60
CA ALA A 64 5.00 6.21 10.33
C ALA A 64 4.53 7.66 10.09
N LYS A 65 5.46 8.63 10.15
CA LYS A 65 5.17 10.03 9.85
C LYS A 65 4.69 10.23 8.40
N ALA A 66 5.41 9.67 7.43
CA ALA A 66 5.03 9.75 6.03
C ALA A 66 3.66 9.11 5.74
N LYS A 67 3.32 8.00 6.42
CA LYS A 67 2.01 7.37 6.30
C LYS A 67 0.91 8.26 6.90
N ALA A 68 1.15 8.86 8.06
CA ALA A 68 0.19 9.75 8.72
C ALA A 68 -0.10 10.99 7.85
N GLU A 69 0.94 11.62 7.29
CA GLU A 69 0.79 12.75 6.37
C GLU A 69 0.01 12.37 5.11
N LYS A 70 0.33 11.22 4.51
CA LYS A 70 -0.35 10.75 3.32
C LYS A 70 -1.82 10.41 3.58
N ALA A 71 -2.13 9.84 4.75
CA ALA A 71 -3.50 9.57 5.17
C ALA A 71 -4.28 10.87 5.40
N ALA A 72 -3.68 11.86 6.06
CA ALA A 72 -4.31 13.17 6.27
C ALA A 72 -4.61 13.89 4.94
N LEU A 73 -3.68 13.84 3.98
CA LEU A 73 -3.89 14.40 2.64
C LEU A 73 -4.98 13.64 1.87
N ALA A 74 -5.02 12.32 1.98
CA ALA A 74 -6.05 11.51 1.33
C ALA A 74 -7.44 11.82 1.90
N GLU A 75 -7.59 11.90 3.21
CA GLU A 75 -8.85 12.28 3.87
C GLU A 75 -9.27 13.70 3.49
N ALA A 76 -8.35 14.68 3.50
CA ALA A 76 -8.65 16.04 3.06
C ALA A 76 -9.10 16.09 1.59
N ALA A 77 -8.50 15.27 0.71
CA ALA A 77 -8.92 15.17 -0.68
C ALA A 77 -10.30 14.52 -0.83
N ARG A 78 -10.63 13.52 -0.01
CA ARG A 78 -11.96 12.88 -0.01
C ARG A 78 -13.04 13.85 0.43
N VAL A 79 -12.84 14.55 1.55
CA VAL A 79 -13.81 15.55 2.05
C VAL A 79 -14.04 16.65 1.00
N LYS A 80 -12.99 17.11 0.31
CA LYS A 80 -13.14 18.08 -0.77
C LYS A 80 -13.98 17.54 -1.93
N ARG A 81 -13.72 16.30 -2.37
CA ARG A 81 -14.51 15.67 -3.43
C ARG A 81 -15.97 15.49 -3.04
N GLU A 82 -16.23 15.04 -1.82
CA GLU A 82 -17.59 14.88 -1.30
C GLU A 82 -18.32 16.22 -1.22
N ALA A 83 -17.64 17.29 -0.82
CA ALA A 83 -18.20 18.65 -0.82
C ALA A 83 -18.48 19.17 -2.24
N GLU A 84 -17.58 18.93 -3.19
CA GLU A 84 -17.78 19.30 -4.60
C GLU A 84 -18.94 18.53 -5.23
N GLU A 85 -19.06 17.23 -4.96
CA GLU A 85 -20.17 16.39 -5.42
C GLU A 85 -21.51 16.84 -4.83
N ALA A 86 -21.55 17.15 -3.52
CA ALA A 86 -22.74 17.68 -2.87
C ALA A 86 -23.16 19.02 -3.48
N ALA A 87 -22.21 19.95 -3.67
CA ALA A 87 -22.49 21.24 -4.31
C ALA A 87 -22.97 21.07 -5.77
N ALA A 88 -22.40 20.13 -6.51
CA ALA A 88 -22.84 19.81 -7.87
C ALA A 88 -24.27 19.22 -7.88
N ALA A 89 -24.61 18.35 -6.93
CA ALA A 89 -25.94 17.78 -6.78
C ALA A 89 -26.98 18.84 -6.43
N GLU A 90 -26.68 19.74 -5.49
CA GLU A 90 -27.56 20.88 -5.16
C GLU A 90 -27.78 21.81 -6.36
N ALA A 91 -26.71 22.14 -7.08
CA ALA A 91 -26.80 22.96 -8.29
C ALA A 91 -27.64 22.27 -9.38
N ALA A 92 -27.53 20.95 -9.53
CA ALA A 92 -28.35 20.16 -10.45
C ALA A 92 -29.83 20.15 -10.02
N ALA A 93 -30.11 19.98 -8.72
CA ALA A 93 -31.46 20.01 -8.17
C ALA A 93 -32.14 21.39 -8.37
N LEU A 94 -31.42 22.48 -8.12
CA LEU A 94 -31.92 23.84 -8.37
C LEU A 94 -32.22 24.10 -9.84
N LYS A 95 -31.36 23.61 -10.75
CA LYS A 95 -31.62 23.67 -12.19
C LYS A 95 -32.87 22.87 -12.55
N ALA A 96 -32.98 21.64 -12.08
CA ALA A 96 -34.15 20.79 -12.34
C ALA A 96 -35.45 21.44 -11.83
N ALA A 97 -35.44 22.02 -10.63
CA ALA A 97 -36.59 22.73 -10.07
C ALA A 97 -36.98 23.96 -10.91
N ARG A 98 -36.01 24.70 -11.44
CA ARG A 98 -36.26 25.87 -12.30
C ARG A 98 -36.83 25.49 -13.68
N LEU A 99 -36.42 24.35 -14.22
CA LEU A 99 -36.88 23.84 -15.52
C LEU A 99 -38.19 23.05 -15.44
N ALA A 100 -38.69 22.76 -14.23
CA ALA A 100 -39.95 22.05 -14.04
C ALA A 100 -41.13 22.90 -14.54
N PRO A 101 -41.92 22.43 -15.53
CA PRO A 101 -43.10 23.14 -15.98
C PRO A 101 -44.18 23.14 -14.87
N PRO A 102 -45.00 24.20 -14.80
CA PRO A 102 -46.08 24.27 -13.83
C PRO A 102 -47.07 23.12 -14.01
N SER A 103 -47.63 22.66 -12.88
CA SER A 103 -48.55 21.52 -12.87
C SER A 103 -49.85 21.84 -13.63
N ALA A 104 -50.58 20.81 -14.06
CA ALA A 104 -51.88 21.00 -14.74
C ALA A 104 -52.89 21.76 -13.85
N ALA A 105 -52.80 21.60 -12.53
CA ALA A 105 -53.61 22.33 -11.56
C ALA A 105 -53.24 23.81 -11.52
N GLU A 106 -51.95 24.16 -11.50
CA GLU A 106 -51.48 25.55 -11.57
C GLU A 106 -51.86 26.21 -12.90
N MET A 107 -51.70 25.50 -14.01
CA MET A 107 -52.10 26.00 -15.33
C MET A 107 -53.61 26.24 -15.42
N LYS A 108 -54.43 25.37 -14.82
CA LYS A 108 -55.88 25.56 -14.73
C LYS A 108 -56.22 26.75 -13.84
N ALA A 109 -55.63 26.86 -12.66
CA ALA A 109 -55.83 27.99 -11.75
C ALA A 109 -55.45 29.33 -12.41
N ALA A 110 -54.33 29.37 -13.15
CA ALA A 110 -53.92 30.56 -13.91
C ALA A 110 -54.92 30.91 -15.02
N ARG A 111 -55.49 29.89 -15.69
CA ARG A 111 -56.54 30.10 -16.70
C ARG A 111 -57.84 30.62 -16.09
N ASP A 112 -58.26 30.04 -14.98
CA ASP A 112 -59.48 30.44 -14.26
C ASP A 112 -59.34 31.86 -13.70
N ALA A 113 -58.17 32.22 -13.15
CA ALA A 113 -57.85 33.58 -12.71
C ALA A 113 -57.90 34.59 -13.87
N ARG A 114 -57.33 34.23 -15.04
CA ARG A 114 -57.43 35.06 -16.26
C ARG A 114 -58.87 35.23 -16.72
N TYR A 115 -59.67 34.16 -16.66
CA TYR A 115 -61.07 34.19 -17.06
C TYR A 115 -61.90 35.07 -16.12
N ALA A 116 -61.68 34.94 -14.81
CA ALA A 116 -62.30 35.79 -13.79
C ALA A 116 -61.93 37.27 -13.98
N ALA A 117 -60.65 37.58 -14.19
CA ALA A 117 -60.19 38.95 -14.44
C ALA A 117 -60.77 39.52 -15.74
N ARG A 118 -60.90 38.71 -16.80
CA ARG A 118 -61.55 39.13 -18.05
C ARG A 118 -63.04 39.38 -17.84
N LYS A 119 -63.73 38.51 -17.11
CA LYS A 119 -65.16 38.66 -16.80
C LYS A 119 -65.41 39.90 -15.96
N ALA A 120 -64.54 40.23 -15.01
CA ALA A 120 -64.65 41.43 -14.18
C ALA A 120 -64.40 42.75 -14.96
N ARG A 121 -63.79 42.68 -16.15
CA ARG A 121 -63.57 43.84 -17.05
C ARG A 121 -64.70 44.06 -18.06
N LYS A 122 -65.64 43.12 -18.16
CA LYS A 122 -66.71 43.11 -19.17
C LYS A 122 -68.05 43.34 -18.50
#